data_AF-A0A2H9U446-F1
#
_entry.id   AF-A0A2H9U446-F1
#
_cell.length_a   1.000
_cell.length_b   1.000
_cell.length_c   1.000
_cell.angle_alpha   90.00
_cell.angle_beta   90.00
_cell.angle_gamma   90.00
#
_symmetry.space_group_name_H-M   'P 1'
#
loop_
_entity.id
_entity.type
_entity.pdbx_description
1 polymer ?
#
loop_
_entity_poly.entity_id
_entity_poly.type
_entity_poly.pdbx_seq_one_letter_code
_entity_poly.pdbx_strand_id
1 'polypeptide(L)'
;QGGFHRQHWQIKEQEADRVKLVLLSRAGDQGFPGNLRVALEYRLEQYDLVVDVRASTDAATPVSLTSHVYFNLDGDPQGDAVHPDIRQHAISLNADHFLPTDAGGLPLAVTPVAGLFDLRRERLIGQDWLSHPQQQQAQGYDHAFMLNGPESAWAARVVSGDKQLVMEVYTNQPSLQFYSGNWLANTPNRQGTTYRAYDGFCLEAQQPPDSPNRPELGNPWLVPGQAYHHQTRYRFLS
;
A
#
# COMPACT_ATOMS: atom_id res chain seq x y z
N GLN A 1 19.45 7.59 -0.79
CA GLN A 1 18.26 7.94 -1.57
C GLN A 1 17.41 8.93 -0.79
N GLY A 2 16.74 9.87 -1.48
CA GLY A 2 16.05 11.03 -0.88
C GLY A 2 14.54 11.07 -1.15
N GLY A 3 13.86 9.92 -1.23
CA GLY A 3 12.41 9.86 -1.44
C GLY A 3 11.60 10.60 -0.36
N PHE A 4 10.32 10.86 -0.63
CA PHE A 4 9.47 11.73 0.20
C PHE A 4 9.33 11.30 1.67
N HIS A 5 9.47 10.00 1.96
CA HIS A 5 9.48 9.46 3.32
C HIS A 5 10.66 9.94 4.18
N ARG A 6 11.71 10.53 3.57
CA ARG A 6 12.88 11.11 4.25
C ARG A 6 12.89 12.64 4.25
N GLN A 7 11.92 13.27 3.60
CA GLN A 7 11.84 14.72 3.50
C GLN A 7 11.16 15.32 4.73
N HIS A 8 11.51 16.56 5.06
CA HIS A 8 10.82 17.30 6.10
C HIS A 8 9.54 17.93 5.54
N TRP A 9 8.40 17.36 5.91
CA TRP A 9 7.09 17.91 5.58
C TRP A 9 6.74 19.06 6.52
N GLN A 10 6.11 20.09 5.97
CA GLN A 10 5.60 21.22 6.77
C GLN A 10 4.19 20.91 7.23
N ILE A 11 3.92 21.04 8.53
CA ILE A 11 2.55 21.01 9.06
C ILE A 11 1.85 22.30 8.63
N LYS A 12 0.80 22.16 7.82
CA LYS A 12 0.01 23.27 7.32
C LYS A 12 -1.21 23.53 8.21
N GLU A 13 -1.88 22.46 8.62
CA GLU A 13 -3.07 22.47 9.49
C GLU A 13 -2.97 21.28 10.45
N GLN A 14 -3.41 21.47 11.68
CA GLN A 14 -3.48 20.43 12.71
C GLN A 14 -4.71 20.67 13.58
N GLU A 15 -5.54 19.65 13.70
CA GLU A 15 -6.75 19.65 14.52
C GLU A 15 -6.79 18.36 15.37
N ALA A 16 -7.88 18.15 16.12
CA ALA A 16 -8.01 17.01 17.02
C ALA A 16 -8.02 15.66 16.28
N ASP A 17 -8.60 15.63 15.08
CA ASP A 17 -8.85 14.42 14.29
C ASP A 17 -8.11 14.42 12.94
N ARG A 18 -7.35 15.47 12.61
CA ARG A 18 -6.63 15.57 11.32
C ARG A 18 -5.32 16.32 11.40
N VAL A 19 -4.40 15.97 10.50
CA VAL A 19 -3.17 16.73 10.22
C VAL A 19 -2.95 16.81 8.72
N LYS A 20 -2.65 18.02 8.25
CA LYS A 20 -2.32 18.30 6.86
C LYS A 20 -0.87 18.71 6.74
N LEU A 21 -0.15 17.98 5.91
CA LEU A 21 1.27 18.11 5.64
C LEU A 21 1.45 18.59 4.20
N VAL A 22 2.44 19.46 3.96
CA VAL A 22 2.79 19.91 2.62
C VAL A 22 4.28 19.73 2.34
N LEU A 23 4.59 19.38 1.10
CA LEU A 23 5.94 19.23 0.59
C LEU A 23 6.04 19.85 -0.81
N LEU A 24 7.16 20.52 -1.07
CA LEU A 24 7.55 20.96 -2.40
C LEU A 24 8.76 20.13 -2.85
N SER A 25 8.58 19.23 -3.81
CA SER A 25 9.67 18.62 -4.55
C SER A 25 10.00 19.53 -5.72
N ARG A 26 11.24 20.05 -5.76
CA ARG A 26 11.66 21.02 -6.78
C ARG A 26 11.99 20.30 -8.09
N ALA A 27 11.88 21.01 -9.21
CA ALA A 27 12.30 20.50 -10.51
C ALA A 27 13.71 19.89 -10.45
N GLY A 28 13.83 18.65 -10.93
CA GLY A 28 15.06 17.85 -10.91
C GLY A 28 15.30 17.05 -9.63
N ASP A 29 14.46 17.18 -8.60
CA ASP A 29 14.57 16.38 -7.37
C ASP A 29 14.38 14.88 -7.69
N GLN A 30 15.34 14.06 -7.27
CA GLN A 30 15.51 12.66 -7.67
C GLN A 30 15.43 12.41 -9.20
N GLY A 31 15.63 13.44 -10.03
CA GLY A 31 15.55 13.38 -11.50
C GLY A 31 14.16 13.64 -12.09
N PHE A 32 13.14 13.94 -11.29
CA PHE A 32 11.78 14.20 -11.80
C PHE A 32 11.63 15.62 -12.37
N PRO A 33 10.93 15.80 -13.51
CA PRO A 33 10.71 17.10 -14.12
C PRO A 33 9.67 17.94 -13.35
N GLY A 34 9.82 19.26 -13.40
CA GLY A 34 8.86 20.20 -12.81
C GLY A 34 8.84 20.23 -11.29
N ASN A 35 8.27 21.29 -10.73
CA ASN A 35 7.99 21.37 -9.31
C ASN A 35 6.71 20.59 -9.00
N LEU A 36 6.80 19.59 -8.13
CA LEU A 36 5.63 18.89 -7.60
C LEU A 36 5.27 19.45 -6.22
N ARG A 37 4.06 20.02 -6.12
CA ARG A 37 3.46 20.45 -4.85
C ARG A 37 2.56 19.36 -4.35
N VAL A 38 2.83 18.83 -3.16
CA VAL A 38 2.06 17.75 -2.55
C VAL A 38 1.44 18.21 -1.25
N ALA A 39 0.16 17.91 -1.06
CA ALA A 39 -0.54 17.99 0.21
C ALA A 39 -0.99 16.59 0.61
N LEU A 40 -0.63 16.18 1.82
CA LEU A 40 -0.98 14.90 2.42
C LEU A 40 -1.80 15.19 3.68
N GLU A 41 -3.00 14.64 3.76
CA GLU A 41 -3.86 14.73 4.93
C GLU A 41 -4.07 13.34 5.51
N TYR A 42 -3.79 13.21 6.81
CA TYR A 42 -4.27 12.09 7.61
C TYR A 42 -5.43 12.59 8.46
N ARG A 43 -6.54 11.86 8.45
CA ARG A 43 -7.71 12.19 9.27
C ARG A 43 -8.41 10.94 9.79
N LEU A 44 -8.99 11.06 10.98
CA LEU A 44 -9.81 10.05 11.62
C LEU A 44 -11.28 10.41 11.43
N GLU A 45 -12.06 9.50 10.84
CA GLU A 45 -13.49 9.68 10.59
C GLU A 45 -14.24 8.48 11.20
N GLN A 46 -14.75 8.61 12.43
CA GLN A 46 -15.36 7.51 13.19
C GLN A 46 -14.39 6.33 13.36
N TYR A 47 -14.59 5.26 12.58
CA TYR A 47 -13.76 4.04 12.58
C TYR A 47 -12.76 3.98 11.42
N ASP A 48 -12.64 5.08 10.67
CA ASP A 48 -11.85 5.14 9.45
C ASP A 48 -10.58 5.98 9.68
N LEU A 49 -9.42 5.44 9.30
CA LEU A 49 -8.23 6.23 9.01
C LEU A 49 -8.23 6.57 7.52
N VAL A 50 -8.33 7.85 7.18
CA VAL A 50 -8.28 8.33 5.79
C VAL A 50 -6.92 8.97 5.51
N VAL A 51 -6.32 8.56 4.41
CA VAL A 51 -5.13 9.14 3.81
C VAL A 51 -5.54 9.79 2.49
N ASP A 52 -5.48 11.12 2.42
CA ASP A 52 -5.82 11.89 1.23
C ASP A 52 -4.57 12.64 0.72
N VAL A 53 -4.21 12.41 -0.53
CA VAL A 53 -3.05 13.03 -1.18
C VAL A 53 -3.53 13.80 -2.39
N ARG A 54 -3.16 15.08 -2.44
CA ARG A 54 -3.37 15.95 -3.59
C ARG A 54 -2.04 16.46 -4.09
N ALA A 55 -1.88 16.55 -5.41
CA ALA A 55 -0.68 17.15 -5.99
C ALA A 55 -0.97 17.94 -7.27
N SER A 56 -0.09 18.89 -7.55
CA SER A 56 -0.08 19.69 -8.78
C SER A 56 1.35 19.90 -9.25
N THR A 57 1.54 20.05 -10.56
CA THR A 57 2.85 20.24 -11.18
C THR A 57 2.88 21.43 -12.15
N ASP A 58 4.07 21.96 -12.42
CA ASP A 58 4.32 22.97 -13.47
C ASP A 58 5.02 22.39 -14.72
N ALA A 59 5.33 21.10 -14.75
CA ALA A 59 5.73 20.36 -15.94
C ALA A 59 5.19 18.91 -15.90
N ALA A 60 5.04 18.27 -17.06
CA ALA A 60 4.61 16.88 -17.14
C ALA A 60 5.56 15.95 -16.36
N THR A 61 5.04 15.22 -15.37
CA THR A 61 5.83 14.31 -14.51
C THR A 61 4.99 13.09 -14.13
N PRO A 62 5.57 11.88 -14.01
CA PRO A 62 4.83 10.75 -13.47
C PRO A 62 4.62 10.94 -11.96
N VAL A 63 3.42 10.65 -11.47
CA VAL A 63 3.05 10.71 -10.05
C VAL A 63 2.26 9.47 -9.67
N SER A 64 2.82 8.69 -8.75
CA SER A 64 2.15 7.56 -8.10
C SER A 64 2.62 7.51 -6.65
N LEU A 65 1.86 8.17 -5.77
CA LEU A 65 2.16 8.21 -4.34
C LEU A 65 1.32 7.15 -3.62
N THR A 66 1.89 6.56 -2.56
CA THR A 66 1.23 5.55 -1.73
C THR A 66 1.54 5.76 -0.25
N SER A 67 0.74 5.14 0.62
CA SER A 67 1.01 5.02 2.05
C SER A 67 1.60 3.64 2.34
N HIS A 68 2.85 3.61 2.81
CA HIS A 68 3.57 2.37 3.10
C HIS A 68 3.44 1.96 4.58
N VAL A 69 2.21 2.00 5.10
CA VAL A 69 1.92 1.63 6.48
C VAL A 69 1.91 0.10 6.63
N TYR A 70 2.57 -0.39 7.68
CA TYR A 70 2.54 -1.80 8.06
C TYR A 70 1.44 -2.03 9.10
N PHE A 71 0.56 -2.98 8.84
CA PHE A 71 -0.50 -3.42 9.73
C PHE A 71 -0.19 -4.78 10.33
N ASN A 72 -0.66 -4.99 11.56
CA ASN A 72 -0.82 -6.29 12.19
C ASN A 72 -2.07 -6.20 13.08
N LEU A 73 -3.15 -6.88 12.70
CA LEU A 73 -4.47 -6.72 13.34
C LEU A 73 -4.61 -7.49 14.65
N ASP A 74 -3.73 -8.46 14.92
CA ASP A 74 -3.71 -9.15 16.21
C ASP A 74 -2.99 -8.32 17.28
N GLY A 75 -2.38 -7.19 16.86
CA GLY A 75 -1.74 -6.22 17.73
C GLY A 75 -0.56 -6.79 18.51
N ASP A 76 -0.37 -6.25 19.70
CA ASP A 76 0.53 -6.77 20.72
C ASP A 76 -0.22 -6.67 22.06
N PRO A 77 -1.07 -7.66 22.39
CA PRO A 77 -1.97 -7.56 23.53
C PRO A 77 -1.26 -7.49 24.88
N GLN A 78 0.03 -7.82 24.95
CA GLN A 78 0.83 -7.84 26.19
C GLN A 78 1.92 -6.77 26.24
N GLY A 79 2.13 -5.99 25.17
CA GLY A 79 3.26 -5.08 25.07
C GLY A 79 4.60 -5.80 24.93
N ASP A 80 4.56 -7.05 24.47
CA ASP A 80 5.72 -7.90 24.27
C ASP A 80 6.41 -7.58 22.95
N ALA A 81 7.74 -7.68 22.95
CA ALA A 81 8.59 -7.50 21.77
C ALA A 81 8.31 -8.46 20.59
N VAL A 82 7.32 -9.36 20.71
CA VAL A 82 6.99 -10.39 19.74
C VAL A 82 5.59 -10.13 19.19
N HIS A 83 5.55 -9.66 17.95
CA HIS A 83 4.28 -9.50 17.23
C HIS A 83 3.73 -10.87 16.79
N PRO A 84 2.40 -11.07 16.73
CA PRO A 84 1.82 -12.23 16.10
C PRO A 84 2.18 -12.30 14.62
N ASP A 85 2.33 -13.51 14.08
CA ASP A 85 2.67 -13.72 12.68
C ASP A 85 1.48 -13.42 11.77
N ILE A 86 1.64 -12.50 10.81
CA ILE A 86 0.53 -12.06 9.96
C ILE A 86 -0.03 -13.15 9.05
N ARG A 87 0.66 -14.30 8.94
CA ARG A 87 0.18 -15.44 8.16
C ARG A 87 -1.07 -16.09 8.77
N GLN A 88 -1.42 -15.75 10.01
CA GLN A 88 -2.68 -16.16 10.64
C GLN A 88 -3.87 -15.26 10.27
N HIS A 89 -3.64 -14.06 9.73
CA HIS A 89 -4.72 -13.21 9.21
C HIS A 89 -5.34 -13.85 7.97
N ALA A 90 -6.62 -13.56 7.75
CA ALA A 90 -7.31 -13.91 6.51
C ALA A 90 -7.49 -12.66 5.63
N ILE A 91 -7.27 -12.78 4.32
CA ILE A 91 -7.38 -11.68 3.37
C ILE A 91 -8.35 -12.01 2.23
N SER A 92 -9.05 -10.99 1.76
CA SER A 92 -9.74 -10.96 0.47
C SER A 92 -9.37 -9.69 -0.29
N LEU A 93 -9.29 -9.76 -1.62
CA LEU A 93 -8.98 -8.65 -2.54
C LEU A 93 -9.96 -8.65 -3.71
N ASN A 94 -10.51 -7.48 -4.02
CA ASN A 94 -11.41 -7.27 -5.15
C ASN A 94 -10.62 -7.03 -6.44
N ALA A 95 -9.94 -8.08 -6.91
CA ALA A 95 -9.11 -8.05 -8.11
C ALA A 95 -9.18 -9.38 -8.87
N ASP A 96 -9.45 -9.31 -10.17
CA ASP A 96 -9.42 -10.48 -11.06
C ASP A 96 -8.05 -10.71 -11.71
N HIS A 97 -7.12 -9.75 -11.60
CA HIS A 97 -5.79 -9.84 -12.18
C HIS A 97 -4.71 -9.32 -11.23
N PHE A 98 -3.47 -9.75 -11.44
CA PHE A 98 -2.30 -9.25 -10.72
C PHE A 98 -1.10 -9.13 -11.67
N LEU A 99 -0.04 -8.47 -11.19
CA LEU A 99 1.23 -8.31 -11.88
C LEU A 99 2.27 -9.27 -11.27
N PRO A 100 2.55 -10.42 -11.91
CA PRO A 100 3.71 -11.23 -11.57
C PRO A 100 4.99 -10.46 -11.85
N THR A 101 6.08 -10.80 -11.18
CA THR A 101 7.39 -10.16 -11.30
C THR A 101 8.47 -11.10 -11.81
N ASP A 102 9.47 -10.55 -12.49
CA ASP A 102 10.71 -11.26 -12.82
C ASP A 102 11.69 -11.31 -11.62
N ALA A 103 12.85 -11.94 -11.81
CA ALA A 103 13.86 -12.08 -10.76
C ALA A 103 14.44 -10.74 -10.26
N GLY A 104 14.26 -9.64 -11.00
CA GLY A 104 14.62 -8.29 -10.58
C GLY A 104 13.49 -7.54 -9.86
N GLY A 105 12.32 -8.16 -9.70
CA GLY A 105 11.12 -7.53 -9.13
C GLY A 105 10.35 -6.67 -10.13
N LEU A 106 10.67 -6.71 -11.42
CA LEU A 106 9.98 -5.91 -12.43
C LEU A 106 8.67 -6.59 -12.87
N PRO A 107 7.56 -5.83 -13.01
CA PRO A 107 6.29 -6.38 -13.47
C PRO A 107 6.35 -7.00 -14.88
N LEU A 108 5.81 -8.20 -15.01
CA LEU A 108 5.55 -8.90 -16.28
C LEU A 108 4.17 -8.54 -16.83
N ALA A 109 3.56 -9.39 -17.65
CA ALA A 109 2.22 -9.16 -18.19
C ALA A 109 1.13 -9.32 -17.11
N VAL A 110 0.09 -8.49 -17.18
CA VAL A 110 -1.13 -8.63 -16.37
C VAL A 110 -1.67 -10.05 -16.54
N THR A 111 -1.85 -10.75 -15.43
CA THR A 111 -2.21 -12.17 -15.41
C THR A 111 -3.48 -12.37 -14.57
N PRO A 112 -4.46 -13.18 -15.03
CA PRO A 112 -5.61 -13.51 -14.21
C PRO A 112 -5.20 -14.14 -12.88
N VAL A 113 -5.90 -13.80 -11.81
CA VAL A 113 -5.69 -14.46 -10.53
C VAL A 113 -6.15 -15.92 -10.61
N ALA A 114 -5.31 -16.82 -10.12
CA ALA A 114 -5.61 -18.24 -10.04
C ALA A 114 -4.81 -18.88 -8.89
N GLY A 115 -5.30 -20.01 -8.38
CA GLY A 115 -4.63 -20.75 -7.31
C GLY A 115 -4.35 -19.85 -6.10
N LEU A 116 -3.08 -19.76 -5.70
CA LEU A 116 -2.61 -18.99 -4.54
C LEU A 116 -2.87 -17.47 -4.61
N PHE A 117 -2.96 -16.91 -5.81
CA PHE A 117 -3.22 -15.49 -6.04
C PHE A 117 -4.71 -15.18 -6.20
N ASP A 118 -5.58 -16.19 -6.26
CA ASP A 118 -7.02 -15.97 -6.20
C ASP A 118 -7.43 -15.65 -4.75
N LEU A 119 -7.37 -14.36 -4.44
CA LEU A 119 -7.76 -13.78 -3.15
C LEU A 119 -9.16 -13.14 -3.21
N ARG A 120 -9.96 -13.42 -4.25
CA ARG A 120 -11.34 -12.90 -4.34
C ARG A 120 -12.27 -13.47 -3.27
N ARG A 121 -11.88 -14.62 -2.72
CA ARG A 121 -12.48 -15.23 -1.53
C ARG A 121 -11.50 -15.15 -0.37
N GLU A 122 -12.05 -15.15 0.84
CA GLU A 122 -11.26 -15.14 2.07
C GLU A 122 -10.31 -16.35 2.13
N ARG A 123 -9.03 -16.06 2.38
CA ARG A 123 -7.97 -17.06 2.55
C ARG A 123 -7.00 -16.62 3.62
N LEU A 124 -6.48 -17.56 4.40
CA LEU A 124 -5.36 -17.26 5.30
C LEU A 124 -4.16 -16.80 4.47
N ILE A 125 -3.49 -15.74 4.91
CA ILE A 125 -2.28 -15.23 4.23
C ILE A 125 -1.21 -16.34 4.17
N GLY A 126 -1.11 -17.17 5.22
CA GLY A 126 -0.20 -18.30 5.29
C GLY A 126 -0.63 -19.56 4.54
N GLN A 127 -1.78 -19.58 3.87
CA GLN A 127 -2.27 -20.78 3.20
C GLN A 127 -1.38 -21.14 2.00
N ASP A 128 -0.99 -22.41 1.88
CA ASP A 128 -0.12 -22.90 0.79
C ASP A 128 1.17 -22.08 0.63
N TRP A 129 1.75 -21.62 1.75
CA TRP A 129 2.92 -20.74 1.82
C TRP A 129 4.11 -21.24 0.99
N LEU A 130 4.68 -20.38 0.15
CA LEU A 130 5.82 -20.66 -0.73
C LEU A 130 5.60 -21.84 -1.70
N SER A 131 4.35 -22.18 -2.02
CA SER A 131 4.00 -23.25 -2.97
C SER A 131 4.04 -22.82 -4.45
N HIS A 132 4.13 -21.51 -4.72
CA HIS A 132 4.15 -20.94 -6.08
C HIS A 132 5.47 -20.23 -6.38
N PRO A 133 6.04 -20.32 -7.60
CA PRO A 133 7.32 -19.69 -7.95
C PRO A 133 7.40 -18.19 -7.63
N GLN A 134 6.32 -17.45 -7.90
CA GLN A 134 6.23 -16.02 -7.57
C GLN A 134 6.34 -15.74 -6.06
N GLN A 135 5.75 -16.58 -5.19
CA GLN A 135 5.94 -16.44 -3.74
C GLN A 135 7.34 -16.87 -3.29
N GLN A 136 7.89 -17.93 -3.88
CA GLN A 136 9.25 -18.39 -3.56
C GLN A 136 10.28 -17.30 -3.85
N GLN A 137 10.13 -16.62 -4.99
CA GLN A 137 10.98 -15.51 -5.39
C GLN A 137 10.85 -14.31 -4.45
N ALA A 138 9.62 -13.90 -4.13
CA ALA A 138 9.37 -12.76 -3.25
C ALA A 138 9.55 -13.07 -1.74
N GLN A 139 9.72 -14.34 -1.38
CA GLN A 139 9.62 -14.87 0.00
C GLN A 139 8.26 -14.57 0.67
N GLY A 140 7.18 -14.56 -0.10
CA GLY A 140 5.83 -14.22 0.34
C GLY A 140 5.05 -13.52 -0.75
N TYR A 141 4.06 -12.70 -0.38
CA TYR A 141 3.42 -11.78 -1.30
C TYR A 141 4.24 -10.49 -1.41
N ASP A 142 4.50 -10.06 -2.64
CA ASP A 142 5.00 -8.73 -3.00
C ASP A 142 4.53 -8.38 -4.42
N HIS A 143 3.21 -8.28 -4.61
CA HIS A 143 2.61 -8.14 -5.95
C HIS A 143 1.51 -7.09 -5.98
N ALA A 144 1.39 -6.39 -7.11
CA ALA A 144 0.30 -5.48 -7.40
C ALA A 144 -0.90 -6.24 -7.94
N PHE A 145 -2.06 -6.07 -7.30
CA PHE A 145 -3.36 -6.56 -7.75
C PHE A 145 -4.10 -5.45 -8.48
N MET A 146 -4.65 -5.77 -9.65
CA MET A 146 -5.41 -4.84 -10.49
C MET A 146 -6.86 -4.81 -10.00
N LEU A 147 -7.27 -3.69 -9.40
CA LEU A 147 -8.57 -3.59 -8.75
C LEU A 147 -9.69 -3.51 -9.78
N ASN A 148 -10.80 -4.21 -9.50
CA ASN A 148 -11.96 -4.29 -10.42
C ASN A 148 -12.79 -3.00 -10.50
N GLY A 149 -12.44 -1.94 -9.75
CA GLY A 149 -13.12 -0.65 -9.74
C GLY A 149 -14.04 -0.42 -8.52
N PRO A 150 -14.58 0.80 -8.36
CA PRO A 150 -15.16 1.30 -7.11
C PRO A 150 -16.62 0.92 -6.85
N GLU A 151 -17.22 0.01 -7.62
CA GLU A 151 -18.70 -0.11 -7.73
C GLU A 151 -19.47 -0.56 -6.47
N SER A 152 -18.81 -0.82 -5.32
CA SER A 152 -19.35 -0.75 -3.94
C SER A 152 -18.63 -1.68 -2.94
N ALA A 153 -17.64 -2.44 -3.37
CA ALA A 153 -16.84 -3.30 -2.49
C ALA A 153 -15.58 -2.58 -1.97
N TRP A 154 -15.09 -3.01 -0.82
CA TRP A 154 -13.72 -2.74 -0.39
C TRP A 154 -12.72 -3.28 -1.43
N ALA A 155 -11.59 -2.61 -1.61
CA ALA A 155 -10.48 -3.07 -2.44
C ALA A 155 -9.81 -4.30 -1.82
N ALA A 156 -9.71 -4.33 -0.50
CA ALA A 156 -9.26 -5.48 0.28
C ALA A 156 -9.95 -5.52 1.63
N ARG A 157 -10.09 -6.71 2.19
CA ARG A 157 -10.58 -6.96 3.55
C ARG A 157 -9.65 -7.93 4.24
N VAL A 158 -9.21 -7.58 5.44
CA VAL A 158 -8.33 -8.42 6.27
C VAL A 158 -9.01 -8.68 7.60
N VAL A 159 -9.00 -9.93 8.06
CA VAL A 159 -9.50 -10.37 9.36
C VAL A 159 -8.30 -10.79 10.20
N SER A 160 -8.26 -10.35 11.45
CA SER A 160 -7.26 -10.76 12.44
C SER A 160 -7.25 -12.27 12.65
N GLY A 161 -6.11 -12.84 13.05
CA GLY A 161 -5.99 -14.27 13.31
C GLY A 161 -6.91 -14.74 14.44
N ASP A 162 -7.14 -13.88 15.43
CA ASP A 162 -8.10 -14.12 16.52
C ASP A 162 -9.57 -13.79 16.16
N LYS A 163 -9.79 -13.24 14.95
CA LYS A 163 -11.08 -12.82 14.39
C LYS A 163 -11.80 -11.72 15.17
N GLN A 164 -11.11 -10.98 16.04
CA GLN A 164 -11.67 -9.87 16.82
C GLN A 164 -11.65 -8.53 16.08
N LEU A 165 -10.85 -8.40 15.02
CA LEU A 165 -10.71 -7.16 14.27
C LEU A 165 -10.73 -7.43 12.77
N VAL A 166 -11.48 -6.61 12.05
CA VAL A 166 -11.53 -6.58 10.59
C VAL A 166 -11.07 -5.22 10.11
N MET A 167 -10.23 -5.19 9.09
CA MET A 167 -9.85 -3.99 8.36
C MET A 167 -10.34 -4.06 6.92
N GLU A 168 -11.11 -3.08 6.49
CA GLU A 168 -11.54 -2.90 5.09
C GLU A 168 -10.79 -1.71 4.46
N VAL A 169 -10.23 -1.91 3.27
CA VAL A 169 -9.52 -0.88 2.52
C VAL A 169 -10.41 -0.37 1.40
N TYR A 170 -10.63 0.93 1.32
CA TYR A 170 -11.27 1.60 0.19
C TYR A 170 -10.27 2.53 -0.45
N THR A 171 -10.25 2.60 -1.78
CA THR A 171 -9.34 3.51 -2.49
C THR A 171 -9.90 3.93 -3.84
N ASN A 172 -9.45 5.08 -4.33
CA ASN A 172 -9.71 5.53 -5.69
C ASN A 172 -8.57 5.14 -6.67
N GLN A 173 -7.57 4.40 -6.20
CA GLN A 173 -6.46 3.94 -7.04
C GLN A 173 -6.81 2.68 -7.83
N PRO A 174 -6.17 2.44 -9.00
CA PRO A 174 -6.47 1.30 -9.85
C PRO A 174 -5.80 0.00 -9.42
N SER A 175 -4.80 0.05 -8.53
CA SER A 175 -4.09 -1.14 -8.06
C SER A 175 -3.82 -1.09 -6.56
N LEU A 176 -3.64 -2.27 -5.96
CA LEU A 176 -3.22 -2.46 -4.58
C LEU A 176 -2.02 -3.40 -4.53
N GLN A 177 -0.87 -2.90 -4.12
CA GLN A 177 0.29 -3.74 -3.82
C GLN A 177 0.08 -4.41 -2.46
N PHE A 178 0.11 -5.74 -2.46
CA PHE A 178 0.08 -6.54 -1.23
C PHE A 178 1.48 -7.08 -0.95
N TYR A 179 2.07 -6.57 0.13
CA TYR A 179 3.37 -6.98 0.63
C TYR A 179 3.23 -7.61 2.01
N SER A 180 3.68 -8.85 2.18
CA SER A 180 3.54 -9.60 3.44
C SER A 180 4.69 -9.43 4.42
N GLY A 181 5.52 -8.38 4.29
CA GLY A 181 6.59 -8.09 5.26
C GLY A 181 7.78 -9.04 5.18
N ASN A 182 8.07 -9.54 3.97
CA ASN A 182 9.05 -10.61 3.71
C ASN A 182 10.47 -10.25 4.18
N TRP A 183 10.80 -8.95 4.14
CA TRP A 183 12.10 -8.38 4.48
C TRP A 183 12.07 -7.50 5.73
N LEU A 184 11.06 -7.63 6.60
CA LEU A 184 11.00 -6.88 7.86
C LEU A 184 12.06 -7.29 8.88
N ALA A 185 12.58 -8.52 8.77
CA ALA A 185 13.52 -9.09 9.71
C ALA A 185 14.69 -8.14 10.01
N ASN A 186 14.97 -7.92 11.29
CA ASN A 186 16.03 -7.05 11.82
C ASN A 186 15.77 -5.53 11.70
N THR A 187 14.59 -5.12 11.24
CA THR A 187 14.21 -3.69 11.27
C THR A 187 13.93 -3.27 12.72
N PRO A 188 14.51 -2.15 13.22
CA PRO A 188 14.24 -1.66 14.57
C PRO A 188 12.75 -1.37 14.78
N ASN A 189 12.19 -1.83 15.90
CA ASN A 189 10.82 -1.50 16.29
C ASN A 189 10.79 -0.40 17.35
N ARG A 190 9.57 0.06 17.69
CA ARG A 190 9.35 1.13 18.68
C ARG A 190 9.68 0.74 20.12
N GLN A 191 9.80 -0.56 20.40
CA GLN A 191 10.10 -1.09 21.74
C GLN A 191 11.61 -1.33 21.95
N GLY A 192 12.45 -0.94 20.98
CA GLY A 192 13.91 -1.09 21.09
C GLY A 192 14.41 -2.51 20.78
N THR A 193 13.57 -3.37 20.18
CA THR A 193 13.96 -4.66 19.62
C THR A 193 13.89 -4.59 18.09
N THR A 194 13.71 -5.74 17.42
CA THR A 194 13.61 -5.82 15.96
C THR A 194 12.40 -6.62 15.53
N TYR A 195 11.76 -6.20 14.44
CA TYR A 195 10.76 -7.00 13.74
C TYR A 195 11.38 -8.28 13.16
N ARG A 196 10.58 -9.34 13.06
CA ARG A 196 10.84 -10.56 12.29
C ARG A 196 10.19 -10.43 10.90
N ALA A 197 10.55 -11.33 9.99
CA ALA A 197 9.80 -11.47 8.75
C ALA A 197 8.32 -11.79 9.10
N TYR A 198 7.39 -11.17 8.37
CA TYR A 198 5.95 -11.38 8.52
C TYR A 198 5.35 -10.86 9.85
N ASP A 199 6.03 -9.94 10.56
CA ASP A 199 5.42 -9.26 11.72
C ASP A 199 4.44 -8.13 11.31
N GLY A 200 4.34 -7.82 10.02
CA GLY A 200 3.42 -6.82 9.49
C GLY A 200 3.22 -6.95 7.98
N PHE A 201 2.09 -6.48 7.47
CA PHE A 201 1.78 -6.44 6.03
C PHE A 201 1.44 -5.02 5.56
N CYS A 202 1.64 -4.73 4.27
CA CYS A 202 1.25 -3.47 3.63
C CYS A 202 0.17 -3.71 2.57
N LEU A 203 -0.77 -2.76 2.47
CA LEU A 203 -1.75 -2.66 1.39
C LEU A 203 -1.64 -1.26 0.79
N GLU A 204 -0.83 -1.17 -0.27
CA GLU A 204 -0.35 0.08 -0.85
C GLU A 204 -1.13 0.39 -2.13
N ALA A 205 -2.12 1.27 -2.01
CA ALA A 205 -2.95 1.66 -3.14
C ALA A 205 -2.19 2.63 -4.05
N GLN A 206 -2.11 2.38 -5.36
CA GLN A 206 -1.31 3.22 -6.26
C GLN A 206 -1.65 2.99 -7.74
N GLN A 207 -1.00 3.76 -8.62
CA GLN A 207 -0.91 3.39 -10.04
C GLN A 207 -0.10 2.10 -10.17
N PRO A 208 -0.37 1.24 -11.16
CA PRO A 208 0.35 -0.02 -11.30
C PRO A 208 1.86 0.24 -11.44
N PRO A 209 2.71 -0.54 -10.75
CA PRO A 209 4.16 -0.41 -10.89
C PRO A 209 4.58 -0.49 -12.36
N ASP A 210 5.61 0.28 -12.72
CA ASP A 210 6.15 0.39 -14.09
C ASP A 210 5.21 1.03 -15.14
N SER A 211 4.02 1.51 -14.77
CA SER A 211 3.10 2.20 -15.69
C SER A 211 3.65 3.43 -16.44
N PRO A 212 4.65 4.20 -15.95
CA PRO A 212 5.26 5.26 -16.76
C PRO A 212 5.98 4.73 -18.01
N ASN A 213 6.52 3.51 -17.94
CA ASN A 213 7.24 2.85 -19.04
C ASN A 213 6.33 1.93 -19.86
N ARG A 214 5.13 1.62 -19.34
CA ARG A 214 4.19 0.64 -19.88
C ARG A 214 2.77 1.23 -19.96
N PRO A 215 2.46 1.98 -21.03
CA PRO A 215 1.18 2.69 -21.17
C PRO A 215 -0.07 1.78 -21.11
N GLU A 216 0.08 0.50 -21.43
CA GLU A 216 -0.99 -0.50 -21.32
C GLU A 216 -1.42 -0.76 -19.86
N LEU A 217 -0.58 -0.42 -18.88
CA LEU A 217 -0.90 -0.54 -17.45
C LEU A 217 -1.67 0.69 -16.92
N GLY A 218 -1.68 1.81 -17.65
CA GLY A 218 -2.35 3.04 -17.25
C GLY A 218 -1.52 4.28 -17.54
N ASN A 219 -2.02 5.42 -17.06
CA ASN A 219 -1.39 6.71 -17.29
C ASN A 219 -1.11 7.43 -15.96
N PRO A 220 0.11 7.32 -15.41
CA PRO A 220 0.50 7.98 -14.17
C PRO A 220 0.97 9.43 -14.38
N TRP A 221 0.89 9.97 -15.61
CA TRP A 221 1.42 11.30 -15.92
C TRP A 221 0.48 12.40 -15.44
N LEU A 222 1.00 13.27 -14.57
CA LEU A 222 0.37 14.53 -14.19
C LEU A 222 0.93 15.66 -15.05
N VAL A 223 0.07 16.45 -15.68
CA VAL A 223 0.48 17.61 -16.49
C VAL A 223 -0.05 18.93 -15.91
N PRO A 224 0.54 20.09 -16.26
CA PRO A 224 0.09 21.38 -15.75
C PRO A 224 -1.41 21.62 -16.00
N GLY A 225 -2.10 22.13 -14.97
CA GLY A 225 -3.55 22.34 -14.99
C GLY A 225 -4.40 21.15 -14.54
N GLN A 226 -3.81 19.95 -14.43
CA GLN A 226 -4.47 18.80 -13.80
C GLN A 226 -4.21 18.74 -12.29
N ALA A 227 -5.11 18.08 -11.57
CA ALA A 227 -4.96 17.78 -10.15
C ALA A 227 -4.82 16.26 -9.97
N TYR A 228 -3.76 15.85 -9.28
CA TYR A 228 -3.63 14.49 -8.76
C TYR A 228 -4.50 14.34 -7.50
N HIS A 229 -5.24 13.24 -7.41
CA HIS A 229 -6.00 12.88 -6.21
C HIS A 229 -5.86 11.39 -5.93
N HIS A 230 -5.27 11.07 -4.79
CA HIS A 230 -5.27 9.74 -4.20
C HIS A 230 -6.02 9.81 -2.89
N GLN A 231 -6.94 8.88 -2.67
CA GLN A 231 -7.54 8.66 -1.36
C GLN A 231 -7.54 7.18 -1.05
N THR A 232 -7.05 6.83 0.14
CA THR A 232 -7.15 5.49 0.72
C THR A 232 -7.74 5.59 2.11
N ARG A 233 -8.70 4.73 2.41
CA ARG A 233 -9.41 4.70 3.69
C ARG A 233 -9.33 3.30 4.26
N TYR A 234 -8.83 3.19 5.48
CA TYR A 234 -8.76 1.97 6.27
C TYR A 234 -9.86 2.02 7.33
N ARG A 235 -10.90 1.21 7.17
CA ARG A 235 -12.03 1.09 8.10
C ARG A 235 -11.83 -0.10 9.02
N PHE A 236 -11.99 0.11 10.32
CA PHE A 236 -11.83 -0.93 11.33
C PHE A 236 -13.19 -1.34 11.92
N LEU A 237 -13.45 -2.64 12.01
CA LEU A 237 -14.71 -3.22 12.51
C LEU A 237 -14.41 -4.30 13.55
N SER A 238 -15.15 -4.31 14.66
CA SER A 238 -15.11 -5.31 15.74
C SER A 238 -16.41 -6.10 15.82
#